data_AF-A0A3L6QVF0-F1
#
_entry.id   AF-A0A3L6QVF0-F1
#
_cell.length_a   1.000
_cell.length_b   1.000
_cell.length_c   1.000
_cell.angle_alpha   90.00
_cell.angle_beta   90.00
_cell.angle_gamma   90.00
#
_symmetry.space_group_name_H-M   'P 1'
#
loop_
_entity.id
_entity.type
_entity.pdbx_description
1 polymer ?
#
loop_
_entity_poly.entity_id
_entity_poly.type
_entity_poly.pdbx_seq_one_letter_code
_entity_poly.pdbx_strand_id
1 'polypeptide(L)'
;MCIVLNAKDISVTGRKMTDKIYYWHTGYIGHLKERRLKDKMEKDPTEVIRKAVLRMLPHNRLHDDRDRKLRIFSENEHPFHDRPLEPFVMPPRQIREMRPRARRALIRAQKKEQAIRKEEEGAKNAEITA
;
A
#
# COMPACT_ATOMS: atom_id res chain seq x y z
N MET A 1 -15.59 7.50 15.95
CA MET A 1 -14.37 6.66 16.08
C MET A 1 -14.01 6.20 14.69
N CYS A 2 -12.73 6.04 14.34
CA CYS A 2 -12.32 5.51 13.05
C CYS A 2 -11.70 4.12 13.24
N ILE A 3 -12.11 3.17 12.41
CA ILE A 3 -11.60 1.79 12.40
C ILE A 3 -10.91 1.56 11.06
N VAL A 4 -9.66 1.11 11.12
CA VAL A 4 -8.88 0.68 9.94
C VAL A 4 -8.68 -0.82 10.05
N LEU A 5 -9.01 -1.55 8.98
CA LEU A 5 -8.86 -3.00 8.85
C LEU A 5 -7.73 -3.35 7.88
N ASN A 6 -7.26 -4.59 7.93
CA ASN A 6 -6.25 -5.14 7.02
C ASN A 6 -4.94 -4.34 6.99
N ALA A 7 -4.42 -3.96 8.17
CA ALA A 7 -3.16 -3.24 8.24
C ALA A 7 -1.96 -4.06 7.71
N LYS A 8 -2.06 -5.39 7.67
CA LYS A 8 -1.04 -6.28 7.07
C LYS A 8 -0.90 -6.08 5.56
N ASP A 9 -2.00 -5.78 4.86
CA ASP A 9 -2.07 -5.75 3.40
C ASP A 9 -1.78 -4.37 2.79
N ILE A 10 -1.16 -3.48 3.56
CA ILE A 10 -0.84 -2.14 3.08
C ILE A 10 0.30 -2.17 2.08
N SER A 11 0.12 -1.44 0.98
CA SER A 11 1.16 -1.25 -0.03
C SER A 11 1.86 0.09 0.13
N VAL A 12 3.17 0.09 -0.05
CA VAL A 12 3.98 1.30 -0.14
C VAL A 12 4.64 1.39 -1.50
N THR A 13 4.78 2.60 -2.01
CA THR A 13 5.30 2.83 -3.36
C THR A 13 6.83 2.75 -3.42
N GLY A 14 7.37 2.23 -4.54
CA GLY A 14 8.80 2.18 -4.80
C GLY A 14 9.57 1.23 -3.86
N ARG A 15 10.79 1.61 -3.47
CA ARG A 15 11.67 0.83 -2.57
C ARG A 15 11.51 1.19 -1.09
N LYS A 16 10.40 1.85 -0.73
CA LYS A 16 10.18 2.32 0.66
C LYS A 16 10.14 1.19 1.69
N MET A 17 9.77 -0.03 1.29
CA MET A 17 9.79 -1.19 2.20
C MET A 17 11.19 -1.43 2.80
N THR A 18 12.24 -1.27 1.99
CA THR A 18 13.63 -1.49 2.41
C THR A 18 14.28 -0.22 2.92
N ASP A 19 14.00 0.91 2.26
CA ASP A 19 14.78 2.13 2.42
C ASP A 19 14.27 3.02 3.56
N LYS A 20 12.99 2.87 3.96
CA LYS A 20 12.43 3.68 5.05
C LYS A 20 12.87 3.14 6.40
N ILE A 21 13.62 3.95 7.14
CA ILE A 21 14.12 3.63 8.48
C ILE A 21 13.38 4.44 9.55
N TYR A 22 12.98 3.78 10.62
CA TYR A 22 12.45 4.39 11.84
C TYR A 22 13.57 4.53 12.86
N TYR A 23 13.86 5.77 13.23
CA TYR A 23 14.83 6.09 14.28
C TYR A 23 14.14 6.44 15.59
N TRP A 24 14.73 6.02 16.70
CA TRP A 24 14.41 6.50 18.04
C TRP A 24 15.63 6.40 18.95
N HIS A 25 15.70 7.28 19.95
CA HIS A 25 16.78 7.30 20.92
C HIS A 25 16.22 6.92 22.30
N THR A 26 17.01 6.20 23.11
CA THR A 26 16.58 5.80 24.46
C THR A 26 16.91 6.83 25.54
N GLY A 27 17.79 7.78 25.26
CA GLY A 27 18.24 8.82 26.19
C GLY A 27 19.72 8.68 26.58
N TYR A 28 20.29 7.49 26.51
CA TYR A 28 21.70 7.23 26.80
C TYR A 28 22.62 7.57 25.62
N ILE A 29 23.81 8.09 25.87
CA ILE A 29 24.75 8.50 24.81
C ILE A 29 25.11 7.30 23.92
N GLY A 30 25.09 7.50 22.59
CA GLY A 30 25.38 6.45 21.61
C GLY A 30 24.24 5.45 21.33
N HIS A 31 23.06 5.59 21.94
CA HIS A 31 21.97 4.60 21.81
C HIS A 31 20.91 5.02 20.78
N LEU A 32 21.33 5.29 19.55
CA LEU A 32 20.42 5.47 18.41
C LEU A 32 19.94 4.09 17.93
N LYS A 33 18.64 3.83 18.08
CA LYS A 33 18.01 2.61 17.59
C LYS A 33 17.36 2.87 16.25
N GLU A 34 17.56 1.94 15.34
CA GLU A 34 16.95 1.95 14.01
C GLU A 34 16.17 0.67 13.74
N ARG A 35 15.13 0.78 12.91
CA ARG A 35 14.40 -0.37 12.37
C ARG A 35 13.86 -0.05 11.00
N ARG A 36 13.99 -0.97 10.05
CA ARG A 36 13.45 -0.78 8.69
C ARG A 36 11.93 -0.95 8.69
N LEU A 37 11.28 -0.38 7.69
CA LEU A 37 9.83 -0.53 7.52
C LEU A 37 9.45 -2.00 7.38
N LYS A 38 10.21 -2.79 6.61
CA LYS A 38 10.00 -4.23 6.45
C LYS A 38 9.90 -4.95 7.82
N ASP A 39 10.92 -4.82 8.65
CA ASP A 39 10.95 -5.48 9.97
C ASP A 39 9.85 -4.96 10.90
N LYS A 40 9.45 -3.69 10.73
CA LYS A 40 8.35 -3.09 11.50
C LYS A 40 7.00 -3.68 11.09
N MET A 41 6.77 -3.89 9.80
CA MET A 41 5.56 -4.51 9.27
C MET A 41 5.43 -5.97 9.69
N GLU A 42 6.54 -6.71 9.73
CA GLU A 42 6.57 -8.10 10.20
C GLU A 42 6.25 -8.20 11.69
N LYS A 43 6.77 -7.26 12.51
CA LYS A 43 6.55 -7.28 13.96
C LYS A 43 5.17 -6.76 14.36
N ASP A 44 4.81 -5.57 13.89
CA ASP A 44 3.52 -4.93 14.19
C ASP A 44 3.16 -3.92 13.09
N PRO A 45 2.34 -4.32 12.10
CA PRO A 45 1.92 -3.44 11.01
C PRO A 45 0.97 -2.34 11.50
N THR A 46 0.31 -2.50 12.64
CA THR A 46 -0.62 -1.48 13.16
C THR A 46 0.13 -0.23 13.64
N GLU A 47 1.32 -0.42 14.21
CA GLU A 47 2.16 0.68 14.69
C GLU A 47 2.66 1.58 13.54
N VAL A 48 2.86 1.01 12.34
CA VAL A 48 3.30 1.75 11.15
C VAL A 48 2.26 2.81 10.77
N ILE A 49 0.99 2.41 10.69
CA ILE A 49 -0.12 3.30 10.34
C ILE A 49 -0.38 4.29 11.47
N ARG A 50 -0.44 3.81 12.73
CA ARG A 50 -0.66 4.67 13.90
C ARG A 50 0.36 5.79 13.97
N LYS A 51 1.66 5.48 13.84
CA LYS A 51 2.73 6.48 13.85
C LYS A 51 2.62 7.48 12.70
N ALA A 52 2.16 7.04 11.53
CA ALA A 52 1.98 7.93 10.39
C ALA A 52 0.84 8.94 10.64
N VAL A 53 -0.33 8.45 11.08
CA VAL A 53 -1.49 9.31 11.40
C VAL A 53 -1.17 10.25 12.55
N LEU A 54 -0.55 9.74 13.61
CA LEU A 54 -0.15 10.53 14.78
C LEU A 54 0.74 11.72 14.37
N ARG A 55 1.69 11.50 13.46
CA ARG A 55 2.57 12.56 12.95
C ARG A 55 1.89 13.53 11.96
N MET A 56 0.70 13.21 11.45
CA MET A 56 -0.09 14.09 10.58
C MET A 56 -1.10 14.94 11.35
N LEU A 57 -1.45 14.55 12.58
CA LEU A 57 -2.35 15.31 13.44
C LEU A 57 -1.69 16.59 13.97
N PRO A 58 -2.47 17.65 14.23
CA PRO A 58 -1.94 18.88 14.79
C PRO A 58 -1.40 18.61 16.21
N HIS A 59 -0.20 19.11 16.50
CA HIS A 59 0.44 18.93 17.79
C HIS A 59 -0.19 19.87 18.82
N ASN A 60 -1.10 19.34 19.65
CA ASN A 60 -1.77 20.06 20.73
C ASN A 60 -2.16 19.09 21.86
N ARG A 61 -2.77 19.59 22.94
CA ARG A 61 -3.17 18.77 24.09
C ARG A 61 -4.23 17.70 23.75
N LEU A 62 -5.00 17.89 22.68
CA LEU A 62 -6.01 16.93 22.21
C LEU A 62 -5.43 15.88 21.26
N HIS A 63 -4.12 15.91 21.00
CA HIS A 63 -3.45 15.00 20.09
C HIS A 63 -3.59 13.54 20.53
N ASP A 64 -3.29 13.25 21.79
CA ASP A 64 -3.43 11.91 22.38
C ASP A 64 -4.90 11.47 22.45
N ASP A 65 -5.81 12.39 22.76
CA ASP A 65 -7.24 12.11 22.82
C ASP A 65 -7.84 11.77 21.45
N ARG A 66 -7.27 12.32 20.37
CA ARG A 66 -7.62 11.95 19.00
C ARG A 66 -7.03 10.60 18.62
N ASP A 67 -5.79 10.28 19.00
CA ASP A 67 -5.20 8.96 18.76
C ASP A 67 -6.00 7.83 19.44
N ARG A 68 -6.50 8.09 20.65
CA ARG A 68 -7.38 7.14 21.37
C ARG A 68 -8.67 6.77 20.61
N LYS A 69 -9.13 7.63 19.69
CA LYS A 69 -10.31 7.40 18.84
C LYS A 69 -9.99 6.63 17.56
N LEU A 70 -8.72 6.28 17.31
CA LEU A 70 -8.28 5.47 16.19
C LEU A 70 -8.08 4.01 16.64
N ARG A 71 -8.78 3.08 15.99
CA ARG A 71 -8.61 1.64 16.19
C ARG A 71 -8.12 1.01 14.89
N ILE A 72 -7.07 0.21 14.96
CA ILE A 72 -6.42 -0.40 13.80
C ILE A 72 -6.29 -1.87 14.08
N PHE A 73 -6.75 -2.69 13.13
CA PHE A 73 -6.65 -4.14 13.17
C PHE A 73 -5.75 -4.62 12.04
N SER A 74 -4.94 -5.62 12.34
CA SER A 74 -4.03 -6.24 11.38
C SER A 74 -4.80 -7.06 10.34
N GLU A 75 -5.91 -7.66 10.75
CA GLU A 75 -6.80 -8.49 9.95
C GLU A 75 -8.13 -7.78 9.67
N ASN A 76 -9.06 -8.50 9.05
CA ASN A 76 -10.34 -7.95 8.61
C ASN A 76 -11.42 -7.94 9.71
N GLU A 77 -11.11 -8.50 10.89
CA GLU A 77 -12.08 -8.66 11.97
C GLU A 77 -11.93 -7.56 13.02
N HIS A 78 -13.06 -7.10 13.57
CA HIS A 78 -13.10 -6.12 14.65
C HIS A 78 -14.18 -6.50 15.69
N PRO A 79 -13.94 -6.29 16.99
CA PRO A 79 -14.90 -6.68 18.03
C PRO A 79 -16.13 -5.76 18.17
N PHE A 80 -16.20 -4.66 17.41
CA PHE A 80 -17.20 -3.60 17.61
C PHE A 80 -18.53 -3.84 16.87
N HIS A 81 -19.07 -5.05 16.94
CA HIS A 81 -20.32 -5.40 16.24
C HIS A 81 -21.58 -4.75 16.83
N ASP A 82 -21.56 -4.42 18.13
CA ASP A 82 -22.72 -3.84 18.82
C ASP A 82 -23.01 -2.38 18.43
N ARG A 83 -22.07 -1.72 17.75
CA ARG A 83 -22.16 -0.30 17.40
C ARG A 83 -22.51 -0.14 15.93
N PRO A 84 -23.39 0.82 15.56
CA PRO A 84 -23.63 1.13 14.16
C PRO A 84 -22.34 1.72 13.56
N LEU A 85 -21.74 1.00 12.62
CA LEU A 85 -20.54 1.41 11.89
C LEU A 85 -20.90 1.67 10.43
N GLU A 86 -20.57 2.85 9.94
CA GLU A 86 -20.75 3.20 8.53
C GLU A 86 -19.44 2.94 7.76
N PRO A 87 -19.46 2.17 6.65
CA PRO A 87 -18.28 1.96 5.84
C PRO A 87 -17.91 3.26 5.11
N PHE A 88 -16.65 3.67 5.25
CA PHE A 88 -16.15 4.87 4.58
C PHE A 88 -15.59 4.55 3.19
N VAL A 89 -16.15 5.17 2.15
CA VAL A 89 -15.63 5.10 0.78
C VAL A 89 -14.76 6.33 0.52
N MET A 90 -13.52 6.11 0.09
CA MET A 90 -12.63 7.22 -0.28
C MET A 90 -13.17 7.94 -1.53
N PRO A 91 -13.04 9.28 -1.61
CA PRO A 91 -13.39 10.00 -2.83
C PRO A 91 -12.56 9.51 -4.02
N PRO A 92 -13.13 9.50 -5.24
CA PRO A 92 -12.42 9.03 -6.43
C PRO A 92 -11.18 9.89 -6.68
N ARG A 93 -10.00 9.27 -6.67
CA ARG A 93 -8.74 9.94 -6.96
C ARG A 93 -8.42 9.83 -8.46
N GLN A 94 -8.03 10.94 -9.07
CA GLN A 94 -7.49 10.92 -10.43
C GLN A 94 -6.07 10.32 -10.40
N ILE A 95 -5.95 9.04 -10.78
CA ILE A 95 -4.67 8.34 -10.81
C ILE A 95 -3.87 8.87 -12.00
N ARG A 96 -2.70 9.46 -11.76
CA ARG A 96 -1.71 9.68 -12.83
C ARG A 96 -1.27 8.31 -13.34
N GLU A 97 -1.49 8.06 -14.64
CA GLU A 97 -1.07 6.81 -15.29
C GLU A 97 0.41 6.49 -15.04
N MET A 98 0.74 5.19 -15.16
CA MET A 98 2.10 4.66 -15.15
C MET A 98 3.07 5.53 -15.97
N ARG A 99 4.32 5.67 -15.50
CA ARG A 99 5.38 6.38 -16.23
C ARG A 99 5.40 5.95 -17.71
N PRO A 100 5.54 6.88 -18.66
CA PRO A 100 5.40 6.62 -20.10
C PRO A 100 6.21 5.43 -20.64
N ARG A 101 7.36 5.09 -20.01
CA ARG A 101 8.19 3.94 -20.39
C ARG A 101 7.57 2.58 -20.09
N ALA A 102 6.91 2.41 -18.94
CA ALA A 102 6.27 1.14 -18.58
C ALA A 102 5.01 0.90 -19.44
N ARG A 103 4.21 1.96 -19.67
CA ARG A 103 3.06 1.92 -20.58
C ARG A 103 3.50 1.61 -22.01
N ARG A 104 4.57 2.24 -22.50
CA ARG A 104 5.17 1.93 -23.81
C ARG A 104 5.72 0.50 -23.92
N ALA A 105 6.36 -0.01 -22.87
CA ALA A 105 6.86 -1.39 -22.84
C ALA A 105 5.71 -2.40 -22.87
N LEU A 106 4.65 -2.16 -22.09
CA LEU A 106 3.45 -2.99 -22.06
C LEU A 106 2.69 -2.97 -23.40
N ILE A 107 2.52 -1.79 -24.00
CA ILE A 107 1.93 -1.64 -25.34
C ILE A 107 2.79 -2.34 -26.40
N ARG A 108 4.12 -2.27 -26.31
CA ARG A 108 5.02 -2.99 -27.23
C ARG A 108 4.94 -4.50 -27.05
N ALA A 109 4.85 -4.99 -25.81
CA ALA A 109 4.67 -6.41 -25.52
C ALA A 109 3.33 -6.93 -26.08
N GLN A 110 2.23 -6.21 -25.82
CA GLN A 110 0.90 -6.52 -26.35
C GLN A 110 0.87 -6.49 -27.88
N LYS A 111 1.50 -5.49 -28.51
CA LYS A 111 1.56 -5.38 -29.98
C LYS A 111 2.40 -6.49 -30.61
N LYS A 112 3.45 -6.95 -29.91
CA LYS A 112 4.27 -8.10 -30.32
C LYS A 112 3.49 -9.42 -30.20
N GLU A 113 2.76 -9.64 -29.10
CA GLU A 113 1.89 -10.81 -28.93
C GLU A 113 0.75 -10.85 -29.96
N GLN A 114 0.17 -9.70 -30.29
CA GLN A 114 -0.83 -9.60 -31.36
C GLN A 114 -0.26 -9.90 -32.74
N ALA A 115 0.96 -9.46 -33.03
CA ALA A 115 1.63 -9.79 -34.30
C ALA A 115 1.90 -11.30 -34.42
N ILE A 116 2.40 -11.92 -33.35
CA ILE A 116 2.63 -13.37 -33.29
C ILE A 116 1.33 -14.14 -33.49
N ARG A 117 0.24 -13.77 -32.78
CA ARG A 117 -1.09 -14.38 -33.00
C ARG A 117 -1.60 -14.20 -34.42
N LYS A 118 -1.33 -13.06 -35.05
CA LYS A 118 -1.77 -12.77 -36.42
C LYS A 118 -0.97 -13.54 -37.46
N GLU A 119 0.32 -13.80 -37.20
CA GLU A 119 1.16 -14.70 -38.01
C GLU A 119 0.71 -16.16 -37.85
N GLU A 120 0.39 -16.60 -36.64
CA GLU A 120 -0.16 -17.94 -36.37
C GLU A 120 -1.54 -18.15 -37.02
N GLU A 121 -2.42 -17.14 -36.99
CA GLU A 121 -3.70 -17.17 -37.71
C GLU A 121 -3.51 -17.13 -39.23
N GLY A 122 -2.52 -16.37 -39.72
CA GLY A 122 -2.15 -16.33 -41.14
C GLY A 122 -1.61 -17.67 -41.66
N ALA A 123 -0.77 -18.35 -40.86
CA ALA A 123 -0.24 -19.68 -41.18
C ALA A 123 -1.36 -20.74 -41.20
N LYS A 124 -2.28 -20.70 -40.23
CA LYS A 124 -3.45 -21.60 -40.20
C LYS A 124 -4.38 -21.39 -41.40
N ASN A 125 -4.59 -20.14 -41.81
CA ASN A 125 -5.43 -19.85 -42.98
C ASN A 125 -4.76 -20.27 -44.30
N ALA A 126 -3.43 -20.20 -44.39
CA ALA A 126 -2.68 -20.69 -45.55
C ALA A 126 -2.70 -22.22 -45.66
N GLU A 127 -2.64 -22.94 -44.54
CA GLU A 127 -2.76 -24.42 -44.49
C GLU A 127 -4.17 -24.92 -44.85
N ILE A 128 -5.22 -24.13 -44.61
CA ILE A 128 -6.61 -24.50 -44.95
C ILE A 128 -6.93 -24.25 -46.44
N THR A 129 -6.11 -23.45 -47.14
CA THR A 129 -6.35 -23.05 -48.54
C THR A 129 -5.48 -23.83 -49.56
N ALA A 130 -4.61 -24.73 -49.10
CA ALA A 130 -3.78 -25.63 -49.91
C ALA A 130 -4.32 -27.07 -49.85
#